data_AF-A0A2D6ZB10-F1
#
_entry.id   AF-A0A2D6ZB10-F1
#
_cell.length_a   1.000
_cell.length_b   1.000
_cell.length_c   1.000
_cell.angle_alpha   90.00
_cell.angle_beta   90.00
_cell.angle_gamma   90.00
#
_symmetry.space_group_name_H-M   'P 1'
#
loop_
_entity.id
_entity.type
_entity.pdbx_description
1 polymer ?
#
loop_
_entity_poly.entity_id
_entity_poly.type
_entity_poly.pdbx_seq_one_letter_code
_entity_poly.pdbx_strand_id
1 'polypeptide(L)'
;MIISIKKFARSIIMKLKKEDVIQLGALAQLAIDENTISDVTSRLENVLELVSQLQTADTRNIEPIAHPQQGFQALREDQITEKNDQKAFQKLSKDVHNNLYLVPKVIE
;
A
#
# COMPACT_ATOMS: atom_id res chain seq x y z
N MET A 1 21.36 2.84 -13.87
CA MET A 1 21.08 1.85 -12.80
C MET A 1 19.58 1.60 -12.83
N ILE A 2 19.13 0.76 -13.77
CA ILE A 2 17.72 0.52 -14.08
C ILE A 2 17.35 -0.79 -13.40
N ILE A 3 16.40 -0.73 -12.47
CA ILE A 3 15.92 -1.89 -11.73
C ILE A 3 15.22 -2.81 -12.73
N SER A 4 15.76 -4.02 -12.85
CA SER A 4 15.36 -5.07 -13.80
C SER A 4 13.96 -5.59 -13.47
N ILE A 5 12.92 -5.11 -14.18
CA ILE A 5 11.52 -5.60 -14.11
C ILE A 5 11.32 -6.87 -14.97
N LYS A 6 12.38 -7.65 -15.23
CA LYS A 6 12.34 -8.81 -16.15
C LYS A 6 11.65 -10.08 -15.60
N LYS A 7 10.72 -9.96 -14.63
CA LYS A 7 10.16 -11.14 -13.94
C LYS A 7 8.64 -11.09 -13.66
N PHE A 8 7.86 -10.45 -14.53
CA PHE A 8 6.39 -10.42 -14.43
C PHE A 8 5.65 -11.23 -15.51
N ALA A 9 6.32 -12.22 -16.10
CA ALA A 9 5.69 -13.19 -17.01
C ALA A 9 5.75 -14.60 -16.41
N ARG A 10 5.06 -14.81 -15.29
CA ARG A 10 4.66 -16.13 -14.83
C ARG A 10 3.15 -16.09 -14.71
N SER A 11 2.46 -16.97 -15.44
CA SER A 11 1.03 -17.23 -15.28
C SER A 11 0.75 -17.49 -13.80
N ILE A 12 0.22 -16.50 -13.08
CA ILE A 12 -0.25 -16.64 -11.72
C ILE A 12 -1.75 -16.92 -11.83
N ILE A 13 -2.10 -18.20 -12.00
CA ILE A 13 -3.36 -18.67 -11.44
C ILE A 13 -3.01 -18.99 -9.98
N MET A 14 -3.06 -17.97 -9.12
CA MET A 14 -2.88 -18.17 -7.69
C MET A 14 -4.23 -18.60 -7.11
N LYS A 15 -4.32 -19.88 -6.75
CA LYS A 15 -5.27 -20.28 -5.73
C LYS A 15 -4.73 -19.77 -4.40
N LEU A 16 -5.44 -18.86 -3.76
CA LEU A 16 -4.99 -18.27 -2.51
C LEU A 16 -5.16 -19.28 -1.38
N LYS A 17 -4.15 -19.45 -0.55
CA LYS A 17 -4.30 -20.20 0.69
C LYS A 17 -4.68 -19.26 1.83
N LYS A 18 -5.23 -19.81 2.91
CA LYS A 18 -5.56 -19.02 4.10
C LYS A 18 -4.32 -18.33 4.68
N GLU A 19 -3.16 -18.99 4.64
CA GLU A 19 -1.92 -18.42 5.15
C GLU A 19 -1.51 -17.16 4.36
N ASP A 20 -1.77 -17.12 3.05
CA ASP A 20 -1.46 -15.96 2.20
C ASP A 20 -2.28 -14.73 2.61
N VAL A 21 -3.55 -14.94 2.97
CA VAL A 21 -4.45 -13.86 3.44
C VAL A 21 -4.02 -13.33 4.80
N ILE A 22 -3.55 -14.18 5.71
CA ILE A 22 -2.99 -13.75 7.00
C ILE A 22 -1.73 -12.91 6.79
N GLN A 23 -0.84 -13.35 5.92
CA GLN A 23 0.39 -12.61 5.61
C GLN A 23 0.08 -11.25 4.96
N LEU A 24 -0.89 -11.19 4.04
CA LEU A 24 -1.36 -9.94 3.46
C LEU A 24 -1.96 -9.00 4.51
N GLY A 25 -2.76 -9.52 5.44
CA GLY A 25 -3.29 -8.76 6.57
C GLY A 25 -2.20 -8.17 7.44
N ALA A 26 -1.18 -8.96 7.78
CA ALA A 26 -0.03 -8.49 8.56
C ALA A 26 0.74 -7.36 7.85
N LEU A 27 0.99 -7.50 6.53
CA LEU A 27 1.65 -6.47 5.73
C LEU A 27 0.84 -5.16 5.64
N ALA A 28 -0.48 -5.28 5.60
CA ALA A 28 -1.40 -4.14 5.56
C ALA A 28 -1.73 -3.57 6.96
N GLN A 29 -1.19 -4.15 8.04
CA GLN A 29 -1.54 -3.84 9.43
C GLN A 29 -3.05 -4.00 9.71
N LEU A 30 -3.67 -5.01 9.12
CA LEU A 30 -5.08 -5.35 9.29
C LEU A 30 -5.20 -6.70 10.02
N ALA A 31 -5.88 -6.70 11.16
CA ALA A 31 -6.28 -7.93 11.84
C ALA A 31 -7.50 -8.53 11.14
N ILE A 32 -7.38 -9.80 10.71
CA ILE A 32 -8.45 -10.53 10.04
C ILE A 32 -8.92 -11.65 10.98
N ASP A 33 -10.23 -11.67 11.28
CA ASP A 33 -10.83 -12.73 12.08
C ASP A 33 -10.83 -14.05 11.30
N GLU A 34 -10.45 -15.15 11.96
CA GLU A 34 -10.47 -16.51 11.43
C GLU A 34 -11.84 -16.90 10.86
N ASN A 35 -12.93 -16.39 11.45
CA ASN A 35 -14.29 -16.64 10.98
C ASN A 35 -14.55 -16.01 9.60
N THR A 36 -13.90 -14.89 9.31
CA THR A 36 -14.09 -14.12 8.06
C THR A 36 -13.08 -14.49 6.97
N ILE A 37 -12.04 -15.25 7.32
CA ILE A 37 -10.91 -15.50 6.42
C ILE A 37 -11.33 -16.21 5.13
N SER A 38 -12.30 -17.14 5.22
CA SER A 38 -12.80 -17.88 4.06
C SER A 38 -13.51 -16.96 3.07
N ASP A 39 -14.32 -16.04 3.59
CA ASP A 39 -15.06 -15.09 2.78
C ASP A 39 -14.13 -14.08 2.12
N VAL A 40 -13.15 -13.57 2.87
CA VAL A 40 -12.12 -12.66 2.36
C VAL A 40 -11.29 -13.33 1.27
N THR A 41 -10.89 -14.59 1.47
CA THR A 41 -10.16 -15.39 0.47
C THR A 41 -10.96 -15.48 -0.83
N SER A 42 -12.23 -15.86 -0.74
CA SER A 42 -13.11 -16.02 -1.91
C SER A 42 -13.30 -14.70 -2.67
N ARG A 43 -13.46 -13.58 -1.95
CA ARG A 43 -13.57 -12.25 -2.56
C ARG A 43 -12.29 -11.83 -3.27
N LEU A 44 -11.13 -12.10 -2.67
CA LEU A 44 -9.84 -11.80 -3.29
C LEU A 44 -9.60 -12.64 -4.55
N GLU A 45 -9.97 -13.92 -4.53
CA GLU A 45 -9.88 -14.79 -5.72
C GLU A 45 -10.71 -14.24 -6.89
N ASN A 46 -11.95 -13.82 -6.64
CA ASN A 46 -12.81 -13.21 -7.67
C ASN A 46 -12.20 -11.93 -8.28
N VAL A 47 -11.57 -11.08 -7.45
CA VAL A 47 -10.92 -9.86 -7.93
C VAL A 47 -9.68 -10.19 -8.77
N LEU A 48 -8.88 -11.18 -8.34
CA LEU A 48 -7.70 -11.61 -9.09
C LEU A 48 -8.06 -12.28 -10.42
N GLU A 49 -9.18 -13.00 -10.47
CA GLU A 49 -9.72 -13.55 -11.72
C GLU A 49 -10.10 -12.44 -12.71
N LEU A 50 -10.78 -11.38 -12.23
CA LEU A 50 -11.11 -10.21 -13.06
C LEU A 50 -9.84 -9.53 -13.59
N VAL A 51 -8.85 -9.29 -12.73
CA VAL A 51 -7.57 -8.66 -13.13
C VAL A 51 -6.79 -9.54 -14.10
N SER A 52 -6.88 -10.87 -13.98
CA SER A 52 -6.20 -11.80 -14.88
C SER A 52 -6.68 -11.67 -16.33
N GLN A 53 -7.90 -11.20 -16.57
CA GLN A 53 -8.40 -10.93 -17.92
C GLN A 53 -7.55 -9.87 -18.66
N LEU A 54 -6.94 -8.93 -17.93
CA LEU A 54 -6.06 -7.91 -18.50
C LEU A 54 -4.74 -8.48 -19.04
N GLN A 55 -4.34 -9.69 -18.64
CA GLN A 55 -3.12 -10.35 -19.14
C GLN A 55 -3.23 -10.77 -20.61
N THR A 56 -4.45 -10.78 -21.18
CA THR A 56 -4.67 -11.08 -22.60
C THR A 56 -4.14 -9.99 -23.54
N ALA A 57 -3.93 -8.77 -23.04
CA ALA A 57 -3.38 -7.66 -23.81
C ALA A 57 -1.85 -7.79 -23.94
N ASP A 58 -1.31 -7.65 -25.16
CA ASP A 58 0.13 -7.66 -25.43
C ASP A 58 0.78 -6.32 -25.02
N THR A 59 1.63 -6.36 -24.00
CA THR A 59 2.34 -5.19 -23.45
C THR A 59 3.85 -5.23 -23.64
N ARG A 60 4.40 -6.17 -24.44
CA ARG A 60 5.85 -6.42 -24.55
C ARG A 60 6.68 -5.21 -24.95
N ASN A 61 6.11 -4.29 -25.74
CA ASN A 61 6.80 -3.12 -26.28
C ASN A 61 6.12 -1.80 -25.87
N ILE A 62 5.37 -1.80 -24.77
CA ILE A 62 4.65 -0.61 -24.29
C ILE A 62 5.35 -0.11 -23.01
N GLU A 63 5.75 1.16 -23.02
CA GLU A 63 6.31 1.82 -21.84
C GLU A 63 5.21 2.06 -20.78
N PRO A 64 5.43 1.69 -19.50
CA PRO A 64 4.47 1.95 -18.44
C PRO A 64 4.23 3.45 -18.22
N ILE A 65 2.96 3.83 -18.03
CA ILE A 65 2.57 5.22 -17.72
C ILE A 65 2.30 5.34 -16.21
N ALA A 66 3.17 6.06 -15.48
CA ALA A 66 2.98 6.32 -14.05
C ALA A 66 2.12 7.56 -13.76
N HIS A 67 2.23 8.59 -14.61
CA HIS A 67 1.46 9.82 -14.52
C HIS A 67 0.77 10.08 -15.86
N PRO A 68 -0.57 10.27 -15.90
CA PRO A 68 -1.29 10.53 -17.15
C PRO A 68 -0.85 11.82 -17.83
N GLN A 69 -0.53 12.83 -17.04
CA GLN A 69 0.09 14.07 -17.51
C GLN A 69 1.60 13.95 -17.31
N GLN A 70 2.36 14.20 -18.37
CA GLN A 70 3.82 14.29 -18.27
C GLN A 70 4.17 15.58 -17.54
N GLY A 71 4.35 15.47 -16.22
CA GLY A 71 4.77 16.57 -15.36
C GLY A 71 6.30 16.71 -15.33
N PHE A 72 6.77 17.92 -15.18
CA PHE A 72 8.15 18.19 -14.78
C PHE A 72 8.27 18.10 -13.26
N GLN A 73 9.48 17.81 -12.76
CA GLN A 73 9.75 17.87 -11.34
C GLN A 73 9.62 19.32 -10.86
N ALA A 74 8.56 19.60 -10.10
CA ALA A 74 8.41 20.90 -9.45
C ALA A 74 9.49 21.05 -8.37
N LEU A 75 10.32 22.09 -8.50
CA LEU A 75 11.29 22.44 -7.48
C LEU A 75 10.62 23.29 -6.40
N ARG A 76 10.98 23.03 -5.15
CA ARG A 76 10.62 23.85 -4.00
C ARG A 76 11.82 24.75 -3.69
N GLU A 77 11.59 26.05 -3.60
CA GLU A 77 12.60 27.01 -3.12
C GLU A 77 13.07 26.65 -1.71
N ASP A 78 14.37 26.82 -1.46
CA ASP A 78 14.98 26.53 -0.15
C ASP A 78 14.73 27.68 0.84
N GLN A 79 13.47 27.82 1.24
CA GLN A 79 13.02 28.82 2.19
C GLN A 79 12.25 28.16 3.34
N ILE A 80 12.43 28.71 4.55
CA ILE A 80 11.71 28.28 5.75
C ILE A 80 10.28 28.81 5.65
N THR A 81 9.29 27.92 5.72
CA THR A 81 7.86 28.25 5.63
C THR A 81 7.09 27.89 6.90
N GLU A 82 7.75 27.18 7.82
CA GLU A 82 7.16 26.51 8.95
C GLU A 82 6.81 27.50 10.07
N LYS A 83 5.57 27.42 10.56
CA LYS A 83 5.13 28.06 11.80
C LYS A 83 4.84 26.97 12.82
N ASN A 84 5.32 27.13 14.04
CA ASN A 84 5.01 26.20 15.12
C ASN A 84 3.54 26.40 15.55
N ASP A 85 2.66 25.48 15.15
CA ASP A 85 1.27 25.43 15.57
C ASP A 85 0.92 24.11 16.26
N GLN A 86 1.67 23.84 17.33
CA GLN A 86 1.52 22.65 18.16
C GLN A 86 0.08 22.40 18.64
N LYS A 87 -0.66 23.47 18.98
CA LYS A 87 -2.05 23.36 19.45
C LYS A 87 -2.97 22.86 18.34
N ALA A 88 -2.80 23.34 17.10
CA ALA A 88 -3.58 22.84 15.96
C ALA A 88 -3.26 21.37 15.67
N PHE A 89 -1.99 20.97 15.71
CA PHE A 89 -1.58 19.60 15.41
C PHE A 89 -2.04 18.57 16.45
N GLN A 90 -2.15 18.97 17.73
CA GLN A 90 -2.52 18.07 18.82
C GLN A 90 -4.03 17.99 19.07
N LYS A 91 -4.82 18.89 18.46
CA LYS A 91 -6.27 19.00 18.68
C LYS A 91 -7.06 17.70 18.43
N LEU A 92 -6.64 16.90 17.45
CA LEU A 92 -7.32 15.65 17.06
C LEU A 92 -6.65 14.40 17.64
N SER A 93 -5.57 14.57 18.42
CA SER A 93 -4.87 13.45 19.01
C SER A 93 -5.64 12.86 20.18
N LYS A 94 -5.57 11.55 20.34
CA LYS A 94 -6.19 10.84 21.48
C LYS A 94 -5.36 11.02 22.75
N ASP A 95 -4.06 10.80 22.65
CA ASP A 95 -3.15 10.82 23.80
C ASP A 95 -1.98 11.79 23.56
N VAL A 96 -1.92 12.83 24.38
CA VAL A 96 -0.86 13.84 24.38
C VAL A 96 -0.44 14.10 25.81
N HIS A 97 0.87 14.06 26.06
CA HIS A 97 1.44 14.41 27.36
C HIS A 97 2.74 15.18 27.18
N ASN A 98 2.92 16.24 27.96
CA ASN A 98 4.07 17.14 27.86
C ASN A 98 4.43 17.49 26.41
N ASN A 99 3.43 17.86 25.61
CA ASN A 99 3.61 18.27 24.22
C ASN A 99 4.12 17.18 23.26
N LEU A 100 4.04 15.90 23.65
CA LEU A 100 4.42 14.73 22.86
C LEU A 100 3.21 13.84 22.56
N TYR A 101 3.24 13.17 21.41
CA TYR A 101 2.28 12.11 21.09
C TYR A 101 2.68 10.83 21.83
N LEU A 102 1.77 10.30 22.63
CA LEU A 102 2.01 9.05 23.33
C LEU A 102 1.62 7.88 22.42
N VAL A 103 2.52 6.91 22.29
CA VAL A 103 2.28 5.63 21.61
C VAL A 103 2.71 4.49 22.53
N PRO A 104 2.07 3.31 22.44
CA PRO A 104 2.50 2.15 23.19
C PRO A 104 3.97 1.82 22.88
N LYS A 105 4.76 1.66 23.93
CA LYS A 105 6.15 1.20 23.78
C LYS A 105 6.11 -0.28 23.42
N VAL A 106 6.67 -0.63 22.27
CA VAL A 106 6.91 -2.03 21.90
C VAL A 106 8.14 -2.51 22.68
N ILE A 107 7.96 -3.53 23.52
CA ILE A 107 9.03 -4.22 24.23
C ILE A 107 8.83 -5.71 23.93
N GLU A 108 9.90 -6.39 23.49
CA GLU A 108 9.97 -7.85 23.34
C GLU A 108 10.62 -8.48 24.59
#